data_AF-L1J5H1-F1
#
_entry.id   AF-L1J5H1-F1
#
_cell.length_a   1.000
_cell.length_b   1.000
_cell.length_c   1.000
_cell.angle_alpha   90.00
_cell.angle_beta   90.00
_cell.angle_gamma   90.00
#
_symmetry.space_group_name_H-M   'P 1'
#
loop_
_entity.id
_entity.type
_entity.pdbx_description
1 polymer ?
#
loop_
_entity_poly.entity_id
_entity_poly.type
_entity_poly.pdbx_seq_one_letter_code
_entity_poly.pdbx_strand_id
1 'polypeptide(L)'
;MFLDGRDPLSPCTFCPPGKFKSSAGNTDCSDCPIGHFAAEEGATSCSVCPPNSFMPSPGASVCSSCPIGSFKPSPGSSSCLPCPPGGFSNSTASLQCASCPKGAYQPLRSSSSCLACPSNLLSTRASGSIRLEQCECIEGYVGPAGQTSCAKCLKGTYKGELGGSSCLSCPAGSFSEVDGSSYCKLCPAGAYNGVEGQTSKQCEVCQVGSYKSGLGDGACQLCEAGKYNQYTGRTSCCSSCALGFFKDSVGPAACAACPRGSFTDSIASSSCQLCPPGLFAGQDGTSSCSECPTNSFTSVAGSSSCQRCRPGLGTETASSTSCSLLCLTTVWRNMTMYV
;
A
#
# COMPACT_ATOMS: atom_id res chain seq x y z
N MET A 1 103.71 33.65 9.17
CA MET A 1 103.03 34.82 8.57
C MET A 1 102.51 34.39 7.21
N PHE A 2 101.19 34.48 6.95
CA PHE A 2 100.51 34.45 5.62
C PHE A 2 100.87 33.26 4.67
N LEU A 3 100.27 32.97 3.50
CA LEU A 3 98.90 32.96 2.93
C LEU A 3 98.93 31.94 1.75
N ASP A 4 97.87 31.31 1.25
CA ASP A 4 96.43 31.20 1.58
C ASP A 4 95.98 29.75 1.26
N GLY A 5 94.68 29.46 1.12
CA GLY A 5 94.20 28.14 0.67
C GLY A 5 92.69 27.87 0.73
N ARG A 6 91.81 28.88 0.71
CA ARG A 6 90.36 28.67 0.54
C ARG A 6 89.93 28.98 -0.89
N ASP A 7 89.76 27.93 -1.69
CA ASP A 7 89.16 28.02 -3.02
C ASP A 7 87.73 28.61 -2.97
N PRO A 8 87.33 29.38 -3.99
CA PRO A 8 86.03 30.03 -4.02
C PRO A 8 84.92 29.04 -4.38
N LEU A 9 83.81 29.10 -3.63
CA LEU A 9 82.49 28.55 -4.01
C LEU A 9 82.53 27.24 -4.82
N SER A 10 82.95 26.14 -4.19
CA SER A 10 82.59 24.82 -4.71
C SER A 10 81.07 24.77 -4.87
N PRO A 11 80.53 24.63 -6.10
CA PRO A 11 79.10 24.76 -6.32
C PRO A 11 78.40 23.62 -5.59
N CYS A 12 77.44 23.96 -4.72
CA CYS A 12 76.63 22.96 -4.03
C CYS A 12 75.89 22.10 -5.06
N THR A 13 76.38 20.89 -5.32
CA THR A 13 75.77 19.97 -6.26
C THR A 13 74.45 19.45 -5.69
N PHE A 14 73.36 20.13 -6.06
CA PHE A 14 72.00 19.71 -5.79
C PHE A 14 71.74 18.32 -6.35
N CYS A 15 70.94 17.53 -5.64
CA CYS A 15 70.49 16.26 -6.17
C CYS A 15 69.40 16.48 -7.23
N PRO A 16 69.41 15.72 -8.34
CA PRO A 16 68.32 15.74 -9.28
C PRO A 16 67.04 15.20 -8.62
N PRO A 17 65.85 15.49 -9.18
CA PRO A 17 64.59 14.97 -8.68
C PRO A 17 64.61 13.44 -8.52
N GLY A 18 64.01 12.97 -7.43
CA GLY A 18 64.02 11.57 -7.00
C GLY A 18 65.18 11.12 -6.13
N LYS A 19 66.18 11.99 -5.91
CA LYS A 19 67.28 11.75 -4.96
C LYS A 19 67.35 12.83 -3.87
N PHE A 20 67.95 12.50 -2.72
CA PHE A 20 68.08 13.40 -1.58
C PHE A 20 69.45 13.35 -0.89
N LYS A 21 69.75 14.37 -0.08
CA LYS A 21 70.93 14.46 0.81
C LYS A 21 70.54 14.94 2.21
N SER A 22 70.75 14.11 3.22
CA SER A 22 70.38 14.40 4.61
C SER A 22 71.32 15.38 5.35
N SER A 23 72.49 15.70 4.80
CA SER A 23 73.48 16.57 5.44
C SER A 23 74.21 17.48 4.45
N ALA A 24 74.45 18.73 4.85
CA ALA A 24 75.25 19.68 4.08
C ALA A 24 76.72 19.22 4.03
N GLY A 25 77.27 19.16 2.81
CA GLY A 25 78.64 18.66 2.56
C GLY A 25 78.71 17.22 2.03
N ASN A 26 77.60 16.48 1.98
CA ASN A 26 77.58 15.19 1.30
C ASN A 26 77.63 15.38 -0.24
N THR A 27 78.59 14.75 -0.91
CA THR A 27 78.69 14.77 -2.39
C THR A 27 77.68 13.86 -3.06
N ASP A 28 77.26 12.80 -2.38
CA ASP A 28 76.55 11.68 -3.00
C ASP A 28 75.03 11.76 -2.77
N CYS A 29 74.27 11.46 -3.82
CA CYS A 29 72.81 11.57 -3.83
C CYS A 29 72.15 10.20 -3.65
N SER A 30 71.46 10.01 -2.53
CA SER A 30 70.72 8.78 -2.22
C SER A 30 69.36 8.76 -2.93
N ASP A 31 68.97 7.62 -3.50
CA ASP A 31 67.62 7.46 -4.06
C ASP A 31 66.54 7.54 -2.99
N CYS A 32 65.42 8.20 -3.33
CA CYS A 32 64.24 8.13 -2.48
C CYS A 32 63.76 6.67 -2.34
N PRO A 33 63.45 6.20 -1.13
CA PRO A 33 62.99 4.83 -0.92
C PRO A 33 61.59 4.62 -1.53
N ILE A 34 61.20 3.36 -1.70
CA ILE A 34 59.87 2.99 -2.19
C ILE A 34 58.75 3.69 -1.39
N GLY A 35 57.67 4.04 -2.08
CA GLY A 35 56.57 4.83 -1.51
C GLY A 35 56.93 6.29 -1.14
N HIS A 36 58.08 6.80 -1.54
CA HIS A 36 58.49 8.19 -1.35
C HIS A 36 58.97 8.82 -2.68
N PHE A 37 59.00 10.15 -2.73
CA PHE A 37 59.44 10.92 -3.88
C PHE A 37 60.17 12.22 -3.49
N ALA A 38 60.90 12.81 -4.44
CA ALA A 38 61.45 14.16 -4.34
C ALA A 38 61.24 14.91 -5.66
N ALA A 39 60.25 15.81 -5.70
CA ALA A 39 59.89 16.53 -6.94
C ALA A 39 60.92 17.61 -7.34
N GLU A 40 61.46 18.32 -6.35
CA GLU A 40 62.35 19.45 -6.55
C GLU A 40 63.82 19.05 -6.53
N GLU A 41 64.66 19.80 -7.24
CA GLU A 41 66.12 19.69 -7.14
C GLU A 41 66.61 20.09 -5.74
N GLY A 42 67.66 19.42 -5.26
CA GLY A 42 68.29 19.74 -3.98
C GLY A 42 67.54 19.25 -2.75
N ALA A 43 66.57 18.35 -2.89
CA ALA A 43 65.80 17.78 -1.79
C ALA A 43 66.69 17.26 -0.64
N THR A 44 66.40 17.69 0.59
CA THR A 44 67.12 17.25 1.81
C THR A 44 66.51 16.01 2.44
N SER A 45 65.28 15.66 2.07
CA SER A 45 64.55 14.47 2.47
C SER A 45 63.53 14.08 1.39
N CYS A 46 63.01 12.86 1.44
CA CYS A 46 61.96 12.41 0.53
C CYS A 46 60.58 12.52 1.16
N SER A 47 59.63 13.05 0.40
CA SER A 47 58.22 13.13 0.81
C SER A 47 57.54 11.77 0.63
N VAL A 48 56.68 11.36 1.56
CA VAL A 48 55.82 10.18 1.37
C VAL A 48 54.88 10.39 0.19
N CYS A 49 54.64 9.35 -0.61
CA CYS A 49 53.58 9.39 -1.62
C CYS A 49 52.24 9.69 -0.95
N PRO A 50 51.44 10.65 -1.46
CA PRO A 50 50.13 10.95 -0.87
C PRO A 50 49.18 9.74 -0.95
N PRO A 51 48.12 9.71 -0.12
CA PRO A 51 47.01 8.77 -0.32
C PRO A 51 46.54 8.82 -1.77
N ASN A 52 45.99 7.72 -2.29
CA ASN A 52 45.66 7.47 -3.69
C ASN A 52 46.81 7.22 -4.68
N SER A 53 48.07 7.32 -4.23
CA SER A 53 49.26 7.12 -5.07
C SER A 53 50.22 6.07 -4.51
N PHE A 54 51.16 5.63 -5.34
CA PHE A 54 52.17 4.65 -4.99
C PHE A 54 53.49 4.87 -5.73
N MET A 55 54.56 4.23 -5.26
CA MET A 55 55.84 4.16 -5.95
C MET A 55 56.56 2.82 -5.70
N PRO A 56 56.64 1.92 -6.69
CA PRO A 56 57.19 0.58 -6.51
C PRO A 56 58.72 0.50 -6.57
N SER A 57 59.39 1.53 -7.11
CA SER A 57 60.83 1.59 -7.33
C SER A 57 61.47 2.77 -6.59
N PRO A 58 62.72 2.66 -6.10
CA PRO A 58 63.46 3.81 -5.59
C PRO A 58 63.71 4.89 -6.66
N GLY A 59 64.10 6.10 -6.22
CA GLY A 59 64.62 7.15 -7.11
C GLY A 59 63.54 8.01 -7.79
N ALA A 60 62.32 8.06 -7.25
CA ALA A 60 61.18 8.65 -7.92
C ALA A 60 61.03 10.17 -7.72
N SER A 61 60.88 10.92 -8.81
CA SER A 61 60.57 12.35 -8.76
C SER A 61 59.09 12.66 -8.54
N VAL A 62 58.18 11.72 -8.86
CA VAL A 62 56.72 11.88 -8.69
C VAL A 62 56.08 10.53 -8.42
N CYS A 63 55.06 10.50 -7.55
CA CYS A 63 54.31 9.26 -7.27
C CYS A 63 53.29 8.96 -8.37
N SER A 64 53.12 7.68 -8.69
CA SER A 64 52.11 7.23 -9.66
C SER A 64 50.74 7.13 -8.99
N SER A 65 49.71 7.76 -9.56
CA SER A 65 48.34 7.57 -9.11
C SER A 65 47.91 6.09 -9.21
N CYS A 66 47.07 5.62 -8.29
CA CYS A 66 46.49 4.29 -8.43
C CYS A 66 45.69 4.17 -9.74
N PRO A 67 45.90 3.09 -10.52
CA PRO A 67 45.14 2.86 -11.74
C PRO A 67 43.69 2.50 -11.42
N ILE A 68 42.83 2.56 -12.45
CA ILE A 68 41.44 2.09 -12.36
C ILE A 68 41.37 0.66 -11.79
N GLY A 69 40.32 0.40 -11.02
CA GLY A 69 40.17 -0.85 -10.27
C GLY A 69 41.10 -1.00 -9.08
N SER A 70 41.93 -0.01 -8.75
CA SER A 70 42.81 -0.05 -7.57
C SER A 70 42.64 1.21 -6.72
N PHE A 71 42.90 1.08 -5.42
CA PHE A 71 42.76 2.15 -4.45
C PHE A 71 43.90 2.17 -3.44
N LYS A 72 44.13 3.31 -2.78
CA LYS A 72 45.02 3.38 -1.63
C LYS A 72 44.56 4.45 -0.63
N PRO A 73 44.11 4.08 0.58
CA PRO A 73 43.65 5.05 1.57
C PRO A 73 44.77 5.67 2.41
N SER A 74 45.93 5.00 2.55
CA SER A 74 47.06 5.46 3.36
C SER A 74 48.26 5.93 2.52
N PRO A 75 49.00 6.96 2.96
CA PRO A 75 50.19 7.45 2.27
C PRO A 75 51.37 6.47 2.36
N GLY A 76 52.48 6.80 1.68
CA GLY A 76 53.75 6.08 1.78
C GLY A 76 53.76 4.72 1.08
N SER A 77 52.87 4.49 0.10
CA SER A 77 52.66 3.15 -0.46
C SER A 77 53.63 2.76 -1.58
N SER A 78 54.12 1.53 -1.56
CA SER A 78 54.86 0.93 -2.68
C SER A 78 53.96 0.26 -3.74
N SER A 79 52.67 0.06 -3.45
CA SER A 79 51.68 -0.51 -4.38
C SER A 79 50.26 -0.02 -4.09
N CYS A 80 49.34 -0.20 -5.03
CA CYS A 80 47.91 0.01 -4.79
C CYS A 80 47.21 -1.29 -4.40
N LEU A 81 46.15 -1.18 -3.61
CA LEU A 81 45.30 -2.30 -3.26
C LEU A 81 44.31 -2.55 -4.40
N PRO A 82 44.17 -3.78 -4.91
CA PRO A 82 43.16 -4.08 -5.92
C PRO A 82 41.76 -3.99 -5.29
N CYS A 83 40.76 -3.51 -6.07
CA CYS A 83 39.38 -3.60 -5.62
C CYS A 83 39.00 -5.07 -5.38
N PRO A 84 38.40 -5.40 -4.22
CA PRO A 84 37.90 -6.75 -3.95
C PRO A 84 36.68 -7.06 -4.84
N PRO A 85 36.31 -8.34 -5.01
CA PRO A 85 35.06 -8.70 -5.67
C PRO A 85 33.87 -7.99 -5.02
N GLY A 86 32.91 -7.60 -5.84
CA GLY A 86 31.77 -6.76 -5.46
C GLY A 86 32.10 -5.27 -5.34
N GLY A 87 33.36 -4.88 -5.56
CA GLY A 87 33.80 -3.49 -5.65
C GLY A 87 34.44 -3.17 -7.00
N PHE A 88 34.43 -1.89 -7.37
CA PHE A 88 35.07 -1.37 -8.57
C PHE A 88 35.66 0.03 -8.33
N SER A 89 36.53 0.48 -9.23
CA SER A 89 37.00 1.87 -9.28
C SER A 89 37.10 2.32 -10.74
N ASN A 90 36.26 3.26 -11.14
CA ASN A 90 36.22 3.80 -12.50
C ASN A 90 37.12 5.03 -12.69
N SER A 91 37.85 5.46 -11.66
CA SER A 91 38.73 6.62 -11.67
C SER A 91 40.13 6.27 -11.17
N THR A 92 41.14 6.84 -11.82
CA THR A 92 42.49 6.87 -11.27
C THR A 92 42.51 7.67 -9.96
N ALA A 93 43.55 7.48 -9.13
CA ALA A 93 43.68 8.16 -7.85
C ALA A 93 42.49 7.91 -6.89
N SER A 94 41.98 6.68 -6.85
CA SER A 94 40.93 6.27 -5.91
C SER A 94 41.44 6.05 -4.47
N LEU A 95 40.73 6.60 -3.48
CA LEU A 95 40.98 6.36 -2.05
C LEU A 95 40.26 5.11 -1.51
N GLN A 96 39.20 4.67 -2.19
CA GLN A 96 38.37 3.51 -1.86
C GLN A 96 37.70 2.98 -3.14
N CYS A 97 37.21 1.74 -3.12
CA CYS A 97 36.40 1.19 -4.20
C CYS A 97 34.92 1.43 -3.94
N ALA A 98 34.17 1.76 -4.97
CA ALA A 98 32.72 1.79 -4.93
C ALA A 98 32.17 0.35 -4.92
N SER A 99 31.23 0.04 -4.03
CA SER A 99 30.51 -1.24 -4.06
C SER A 99 29.57 -1.30 -5.26
N CYS A 100 29.38 -2.47 -5.86
CA CYS A 100 28.40 -2.65 -6.93
C CYS A 100 26.99 -2.28 -6.44
N PRO A 101 26.24 -1.46 -7.19
CA PRO A 101 24.89 -1.06 -6.81
C PRO A 101 23.90 -2.25 -6.90
N LYS A 102 22.72 -2.09 -6.29
CA LYS A 102 21.62 -3.05 -6.41
C LYS A 102 21.32 -3.33 -7.88
N GLY A 103 21.22 -4.62 -8.24
CA GLY A 103 21.06 -5.06 -9.64
C GLY A 103 22.36 -5.21 -10.42
N ALA A 104 23.52 -5.07 -9.79
CA ALA A 104 24.83 -5.36 -10.38
C ALA A 104 25.71 -6.22 -9.47
N TYR A 105 26.70 -6.91 -10.05
CA TYR A 105 27.66 -7.77 -9.35
C TYR A 105 29.05 -7.68 -9.98
N GLN A 106 30.10 -8.09 -9.26
CA GLN A 106 31.46 -8.15 -9.81
C GLN A 106 32.26 -9.32 -9.21
N PRO A 107 32.54 -10.40 -9.96
CA PRO A 107 33.31 -11.54 -9.45
C PRO A 107 34.82 -11.34 -9.47
N LEU A 108 35.34 -10.42 -10.29
CA LEU A 108 36.77 -10.21 -10.47
C LEU A 108 37.32 -9.17 -9.48
N ARG A 109 38.61 -9.30 -9.16
CA ARG A 109 39.40 -8.23 -8.54
C ARG A 109 39.80 -7.20 -9.59
N SER A 110 40.15 -6.01 -9.12
CA SER A 110 40.69 -4.93 -9.95
C SER A 110 39.75 -4.43 -11.06
N SER A 111 38.44 -4.54 -10.88
CA SER A 111 37.48 -4.11 -11.89
C SER A 111 37.26 -2.59 -11.93
N SER A 112 37.05 -2.06 -13.13
CA SER A 112 36.64 -0.68 -13.37
C SER A 112 35.12 -0.46 -13.43
N SER A 113 34.32 -1.54 -13.42
CA SER A 113 32.86 -1.50 -13.46
C SER A 113 32.21 -2.75 -12.83
N CYS A 114 30.89 -2.77 -12.76
CA CYS A 114 30.11 -3.96 -12.36
C CYS A 114 29.31 -4.51 -13.54
N LEU A 115 29.09 -5.82 -13.54
CA LEU A 115 28.22 -6.53 -14.47
C LEU A 115 26.77 -6.35 -14.00
N ALA A 116 25.85 -6.03 -14.91
CA ALA A 116 24.43 -5.99 -14.59
C ALA A 116 23.87 -7.41 -14.37
N CYS A 117 22.90 -7.56 -13.47
CA CYS A 117 22.06 -8.75 -13.42
C CYS A 117 21.27 -8.89 -14.75
N PRO A 118 20.99 -10.11 -15.24
CA PRO A 118 20.16 -10.31 -16.42
C PRO A 118 18.73 -9.79 -16.25
N SER A 119 18.00 -9.65 -17.36
CA SER A 119 16.64 -9.09 -17.39
C SER A 119 15.68 -9.81 -16.43
N ASN A 120 14.95 -9.02 -15.63
CA ASN A 120 14.03 -9.47 -14.57
C ASN A 120 14.71 -10.16 -13.37
N LEU A 121 16.02 -9.94 -13.19
CA LEU A 121 16.73 -10.27 -11.95
C LEU A 121 17.27 -9.01 -11.27
N LEU A 122 17.41 -9.09 -9.95
CA LEU A 122 17.93 -8.03 -9.10
C LEU A 122 18.76 -8.66 -7.99
N SER A 123 19.88 -8.04 -7.61
CA SER A 123 20.62 -8.56 -6.46
C SER A 123 19.93 -8.22 -5.14
N THR A 124 19.84 -9.21 -4.25
CA THR A 124 19.23 -9.09 -2.91
C THR A 124 20.11 -8.37 -1.91
N ARG A 125 21.43 -8.25 -2.14
CA ARG A 125 22.26 -7.32 -1.36
C ARG A 125 22.00 -5.88 -1.78
N ALA A 126 21.89 -4.99 -0.80
CA ALA A 126 21.76 -3.54 -1.03
C ALA A 126 22.93 -2.97 -1.84
N SER A 127 24.13 -3.53 -1.67
CA SER A 127 25.30 -3.32 -2.54
C SER A 127 26.35 -4.43 -2.34
N GLY A 128 27.36 -4.49 -3.21
CA GLY A 128 28.54 -5.36 -3.01
C GLY A 128 28.31 -6.83 -3.39
N SER A 129 27.46 -7.09 -4.39
CA SER A 129 27.22 -8.42 -4.94
C SER A 129 28.45 -8.93 -5.70
N ILE A 130 28.86 -10.16 -5.42
CA ILE A 130 30.10 -10.78 -5.92
C ILE A 130 29.87 -11.81 -7.03
N ARG A 131 28.66 -12.34 -7.20
CA ARG A 131 28.39 -13.38 -8.23
C ARG A 131 26.97 -13.32 -8.79
N LEU A 132 26.77 -14.00 -9.92
CA LEU A 132 25.48 -14.09 -10.62
C LEU A 132 24.42 -14.82 -9.78
N GLU A 133 24.78 -15.81 -8.95
CA GLU A 133 23.84 -16.53 -8.09
C GLU A 133 23.24 -15.66 -6.96
N GLN A 134 23.71 -14.42 -6.82
CA GLN A 134 23.12 -13.40 -5.95
C GLN A 134 22.16 -12.47 -6.69
N CYS A 135 21.97 -12.66 -7.99
CA CYS A 135 20.87 -12.09 -8.76
C CYS A 135 19.68 -13.05 -8.64
N GLU A 136 18.56 -12.53 -8.18
CA GLU A 136 17.33 -13.27 -7.90
C GLU A 136 16.16 -12.69 -8.69
N CYS A 137 15.15 -13.50 -9.02
CA CYS A 137 14.00 -13.06 -9.79
C CYS A 137 13.24 -11.94 -9.07
N ILE A 138 12.89 -10.88 -9.82
CA ILE A 138 12.11 -9.77 -9.28
C ILE A 138 10.66 -10.17 -8.97
N GLU A 139 9.93 -9.24 -8.36
CA GLU A 139 8.48 -9.36 -8.17
C GLU A 139 7.77 -9.66 -9.49
N GLY A 140 6.77 -10.54 -9.47
CA GLY A 140 6.08 -11.05 -10.65
C GLY A 140 6.85 -12.09 -11.49
N TYR A 141 8.09 -12.44 -11.11
CA TYR A 141 8.92 -13.42 -11.81
C TYR A 141 9.43 -14.52 -10.88
N VAL A 142 9.54 -15.75 -11.39
CA VAL A 142 9.92 -16.95 -10.65
C VAL A 142 11.02 -17.75 -11.36
N GLY A 143 11.84 -18.42 -10.58
CA GLY A 143 12.99 -19.18 -11.05
C GLY A 143 14.06 -19.28 -9.96
N PRO A 144 14.98 -20.25 -10.03
CA PRO A 144 16.11 -20.33 -9.12
C PRO A 144 17.09 -19.17 -9.36
N ALA A 145 17.80 -18.78 -8.30
CA ALA A 145 18.79 -17.71 -8.35
C ALA A 145 19.93 -18.02 -9.34
N GLY A 146 20.50 -16.98 -9.95
CA GLY A 146 21.61 -17.11 -10.91
C GLY A 146 21.26 -17.57 -12.32
N GLN A 147 19.98 -17.71 -12.67
CA GLN A 147 19.57 -17.92 -14.06
C GLN A 147 19.71 -16.66 -14.91
N THR A 148 19.77 -16.83 -16.23
CA THR A 148 19.79 -15.73 -17.21
C THR A 148 18.39 -15.22 -17.60
N SER A 149 17.34 -15.90 -17.13
CA SER A 149 15.95 -15.58 -17.39
C SER A 149 15.07 -16.13 -16.27
N CYS A 150 14.01 -15.41 -15.91
CA CYS A 150 12.98 -15.87 -14.97
C CYS A 150 11.64 -16.02 -15.69
N ALA A 151 10.85 -17.02 -15.31
CA ALA A 151 9.49 -17.20 -15.82
C ALA A 151 8.56 -16.13 -15.23
N LYS A 152 7.61 -15.62 -16.02
CA LYS A 152 6.59 -14.68 -15.53
C LYS A 152 5.52 -15.42 -14.74
N CYS A 153 5.01 -14.81 -13.69
CA CYS A 153 3.72 -15.19 -13.13
C CYS A 153 2.63 -14.91 -14.17
N LEU A 154 1.91 -15.95 -14.59
CA LEU A 154 0.85 -15.80 -15.57
C LEU A 154 -0.30 -14.97 -14.99
N LYS A 155 -1.07 -14.32 -15.86
CA LYS A 155 -2.33 -13.64 -15.52
C LYS A 155 -3.17 -14.46 -14.52
N GLY A 156 -3.79 -13.77 -13.56
CA GLY A 156 -4.45 -14.38 -12.40
C GLY A 156 -3.54 -14.82 -11.26
N THR A 157 -2.22 -14.83 -11.45
CA THR A 157 -1.22 -15.05 -10.38
C THR A 157 -0.33 -13.83 -10.19
N TYR A 158 0.35 -13.76 -9.04
CA TYR A 158 1.26 -12.68 -8.68
C TYR A 158 2.43 -13.17 -7.81
N LYS A 159 3.44 -12.33 -7.64
CA LYS A 159 4.50 -12.50 -6.65
C LYS A 159 5.01 -11.16 -6.15
N GLY A 160 4.69 -10.80 -4.91
CA GLY A 160 5.08 -9.51 -4.31
C GLY A 160 6.46 -9.48 -3.65
N GLU A 161 7.27 -10.52 -3.84
CA GLU A 161 8.58 -10.67 -3.19
C GLU A 161 9.70 -10.90 -4.21
N LEU A 162 10.94 -10.55 -3.84
CA LEU A 162 12.14 -10.99 -4.55
C LEU A 162 12.40 -12.48 -4.28
N GLY A 163 13.22 -13.13 -5.12
CA GLY A 163 13.64 -14.52 -4.90
C GLY A 163 12.91 -15.54 -5.75
N GLY A 164 13.08 -16.82 -5.39
CA GLY A 164 12.56 -17.97 -6.13
C GLY A 164 11.17 -18.46 -5.74
N SER A 165 10.45 -17.75 -4.86
CA SER A 165 9.10 -18.09 -4.39
C SER A 165 8.16 -18.38 -5.57
N SER A 166 7.24 -19.35 -5.43
CA SER A 166 6.24 -19.64 -6.47
C SER A 166 5.23 -18.50 -6.62
N CYS A 167 4.63 -18.38 -7.81
CA CYS A 167 3.51 -17.47 -8.02
C CYS A 167 2.31 -17.89 -7.17
N LEU A 168 1.67 -16.92 -6.51
CA LEU A 168 0.47 -17.10 -5.72
C LEU A 168 -0.75 -16.77 -6.59
N SER A 169 -1.84 -17.52 -6.46
CA SER A 169 -3.13 -17.17 -7.06
C SER A 169 -3.64 -15.86 -6.46
N CYS A 170 -4.25 -15.00 -7.28
CA CYS A 170 -4.98 -13.86 -6.75
C CYS A 170 -6.14 -14.32 -5.87
N PRO A 171 -6.26 -13.86 -4.60
CA PRO A 171 -7.37 -14.23 -3.74
C PRO A 171 -8.70 -13.68 -4.28
N ALA A 172 -9.82 -14.29 -3.86
CA ALA A 172 -11.15 -13.79 -4.16
C ALA A 172 -11.31 -12.31 -3.76
N GLY A 173 -12.09 -11.57 -4.53
CA GLY A 173 -12.11 -10.10 -4.53
C GLY A 173 -11.01 -9.44 -5.37
N SER A 174 -10.06 -10.18 -5.95
CA SER A 174 -8.93 -9.62 -6.71
C SER A 174 -8.58 -10.41 -7.97
N PHE A 175 -7.75 -9.82 -8.84
CA PHE A 175 -7.39 -10.40 -10.14
C PHE A 175 -6.06 -9.84 -10.67
N SER A 176 -5.49 -10.50 -11.69
CA SER A 176 -4.30 -10.00 -12.41
C SER A 176 -4.53 -10.13 -13.91
N GLU A 177 -4.48 -9.00 -14.64
CA GLU A 177 -4.80 -8.91 -16.08
C GLU A 177 -3.61 -9.29 -16.97
N VAL A 178 -2.40 -9.22 -16.40
CA VAL A 178 -1.13 -9.22 -17.13
C VAL A 178 -0.17 -10.25 -16.57
N ASP A 179 0.63 -10.84 -17.45
CA ASP A 179 1.75 -11.69 -17.03
C ASP A 179 2.86 -10.82 -16.42
N GLY A 180 3.48 -11.31 -15.34
CA GLY A 180 4.55 -10.62 -14.62
C GLY A 180 4.06 -9.70 -13.50
N SER A 181 2.82 -9.86 -13.00
CA SER A 181 2.28 -8.97 -11.97
C SER A 181 2.91 -9.20 -10.59
N SER A 182 3.31 -8.11 -9.92
CA SER A 182 3.79 -8.15 -8.53
C SER A 182 2.67 -8.14 -7.48
N TYR A 183 1.44 -7.80 -7.86
CA TYR A 183 0.28 -7.73 -6.98
C TYR A 183 -1.02 -8.11 -7.70
N CYS A 184 -2.11 -8.25 -6.95
CA CYS A 184 -3.44 -8.42 -7.50
C CYS A 184 -4.25 -7.12 -7.39
N LYS A 185 -4.86 -6.73 -8.50
CA LYS A 185 -5.77 -5.59 -8.59
C LYS A 185 -7.09 -5.99 -7.94
N LEU A 186 -7.55 -5.22 -6.97
CA LEU A 186 -8.82 -5.45 -6.28
C LEU A 186 -10.00 -5.14 -7.21
N CYS A 187 -11.10 -5.88 -7.09
CA CYS A 187 -12.37 -5.48 -7.68
C CYS A 187 -12.82 -4.13 -7.07
N PRO A 188 -13.37 -3.21 -7.89
CA PRO A 188 -13.87 -1.92 -7.41
C PRO A 188 -15.12 -2.12 -6.55
N ALA A 189 -15.39 -1.17 -5.66
CA ALA A 189 -16.61 -1.18 -4.84
C ALA A 189 -17.87 -1.28 -5.72
N GLY A 190 -18.87 -2.03 -5.24
CA GLY A 190 -20.04 -2.42 -6.03
C GLY A 190 -19.84 -3.61 -6.98
N ALA A 191 -18.63 -4.15 -7.11
CA ALA A 191 -18.35 -5.38 -7.86
C ALA A 191 -17.51 -6.37 -7.04
N TYR A 192 -17.54 -7.65 -7.43
CA TYR A 192 -16.84 -8.73 -6.73
C TYR A 192 -16.37 -9.82 -7.70
N ASN A 193 -15.48 -10.70 -7.24
CA ASN A 193 -15.36 -12.04 -7.79
C ASN A 193 -15.33 -13.08 -6.65
N GLY A 194 -15.78 -14.30 -6.94
CA GLY A 194 -15.83 -15.41 -5.97
C GLY A 194 -14.79 -16.49 -6.21
N VAL A 195 -13.85 -16.28 -7.13
CA VAL A 195 -12.96 -17.33 -7.67
C VAL A 195 -11.50 -16.86 -7.58
N GLU A 196 -10.65 -17.68 -6.96
CA GLU A 196 -9.21 -17.44 -6.90
C GLU A 196 -8.55 -17.58 -8.29
N GLY A 197 -7.43 -16.89 -8.50
CA GLY A 197 -6.62 -17.03 -9.71
C GLY A 197 -7.19 -16.31 -10.94
N GLN A 198 -8.09 -15.33 -10.77
CA GLN A 198 -8.88 -14.80 -11.88
C GLN A 198 -8.13 -13.77 -12.78
N THR A 199 -8.39 -13.84 -14.09
CA THR A 199 -7.60 -13.14 -15.14
C THR A 199 -8.34 -11.98 -15.85
N SER A 200 -9.20 -11.25 -15.10
CA SER A 200 -9.83 -9.97 -15.50
C SER A 200 -10.87 -9.91 -16.65
N LYS A 201 -12.03 -10.56 -16.46
CA LYS A 201 -13.25 -10.16 -17.22
C LYS A 201 -14.55 -10.26 -16.43
N GLN A 202 -14.46 -10.52 -15.13
CA GLN A 202 -15.55 -11.02 -14.29
C GLN A 202 -15.49 -10.49 -12.84
N CYS A 203 -15.08 -9.22 -12.64
CA CYS A 203 -15.60 -8.51 -11.46
C CYS A 203 -17.09 -8.26 -11.75
N GLU A 204 -17.92 -9.19 -11.30
CA GLU A 204 -19.37 -9.14 -11.46
C GLU A 204 -19.91 -7.97 -10.64
N VAL A 205 -20.68 -7.09 -11.28
CA VAL A 205 -21.37 -6.03 -10.54
C VAL A 205 -22.43 -6.65 -9.64
N CYS A 206 -22.51 -6.19 -8.39
CA CYS A 206 -23.57 -6.59 -7.48
C CYS A 206 -24.92 -6.29 -8.11
N GLN A 207 -25.78 -7.30 -8.19
CA GLN A 207 -27.10 -7.17 -8.79
C GLN A 207 -28.03 -6.39 -7.85
N VAL A 208 -29.20 -5.99 -8.36
CA VAL A 208 -30.21 -5.29 -7.56
C VAL A 208 -30.48 -6.02 -6.25
N GLY A 209 -30.72 -5.29 -5.17
CA GLY A 209 -30.85 -5.86 -3.83
C GLY A 209 -29.55 -6.34 -3.18
N SER A 210 -28.40 -6.16 -3.81
CA SER A 210 -27.09 -6.46 -3.23
C SER A 210 -26.09 -5.30 -3.43
N TYR A 211 -25.03 -5.24 -2.62
CA TYR A 211 -24.06 -4.15 -2.62
C TYR A 211 -22.66 -4.61 -2.17
N LYS A 212 -21.66 -3.76 -2.41
CA LYS A 212 -20.30 -3.89 -1.85
C LYS A 212 -19.68 -2.57 -1.45
N SER A 213 -19.42 -2.40 -0.15
CA SER A 213 -18.86 -1.17 0.42
C SER A 213 -17.34 -1.03 0.25
N GLY A 214 -16.57 -2.11 0.34
CA GLY A 214 -15.12 -2.10 0.24
C GLY A 214 -14.58 -2.44 -1.15
N LEU A 215 -13.29 -2.13 -1.37
CA LEU A 215 -12.52 -2.72 -2.47
C LEU A 215 -12.01 -4.09 -2.03
N GLY A 216 -12.03 -5.07 -2.93
CA GLY A 216 -11.41 -6.37 -2.67
C GLY A 216 -12.19 -7.31 -1.74
N ASP A 217 -13.40 -6.94 -1.31
CA ASP A 217 -14.27 -7.85 -0.58
C ASP A 217 -14.80 -9.00 -1.48
N GLY A 218 -15.09 -10.17 -0.89
CA GLY A 218 -15.63 -11.35 -1.59
C GLY A 218 -17.10 -11.23 -2.07
N ALA A 219 -17.96 -12.23 -1.85
CA ALA A 219 -19.35 -12.23 -2.36
C ALA A 219 -20.20 -10.99 -1.95
N CYS A 220 -21.02 -10.45 -2.87
CA CYS A 220 -21.90 -9.30 -2.62
C CYS A 220 -22.79 -9.47 -1.38
N GLN A 221 -22.96 -8.39 -0.61
CA GLN A 221 -23.84 -8.37 0.56
C GLN A 221 -25.27 -8.07 0.12
N LEU A 222 -26.25 -8.84 0.60
CA LEU A 222 -27.66 -8.55 0.36
C LEU A 222 -28.11 -7.33 1.18
N CYS A 223 -29.06 -6.55 0.66
CA CYS A 223 -29.74 -5.55 1.46
C CYS A 223 -30.51 -6.21 2.60
N GLU A 224 -30.30 -5.70 3.81
CA GLU A 224 -31.00 -6.13 5.02
C GLU A 224 -32.53 -5.94 4.92
N ALA A 225 -33.27 -6.53 5.86
CA ALA A 225 -34.68 -6.23 6.05
C ALA A 225 -34.89 -4.71 6.25
N GLY A 226 -36.00 -4.17 5.75
CA GLY A 226 -36.29 -2.74 5.75
C GLY A 226 -35.48 -1.88 4.76
N LYS A 227 -34.47 -2.44 4.08
CA LYS A 227 -33.66 -1.72 3.09
C LYS A 227 -33.65 -2.42 1.73
N TYR A 228 -33.48 -1.66 0.67
CA TYR A 228 -33.38 -2.17 -0.71
C TYR A 228 -32.40 -1.34 -1.54
N ASN A 229 -32.13 -1.83 -2.76
CA ASN A 229 -31.58 -1.02 -3.83
C ASN A 229 -32.14 -1.50 -5.17
N GLN A 230 -32.27 -0.57 -6.11
CA GLN A 230 -32.85 -0.81 -7.45
C GLN A 230 -31.82 -0.64 -8.57
N TYR A 231 -30.53 -0.58 -8.23
CA TYR A 231 -29.45 -0.31 -9.18
C TYR A 231 -28.31 -1.30 -8.96
N THR A 232 -27.79 -1.86 -10.04
CA THR A 232 -26.59 -2.68 -10.00
C THR A 232 -25.36 -1.85 -9.61
N GLY A 233 -24.31 -2.49 -9.10
CA GLY A 233 -23.06 -1.81 -8.76
C GLY A 233 -23.12 -0.89 -7.52
N ARG A 234 -24.15 -1.02 -6.67
CA ARG A 234 -24.30 -0.18 -5.46
C ARG A 234 -23.21 -0.48 -4.43
N THR A 235 -22.72 0.58 -3.80
CA THR A 235 -21.77 0.49 -2.68
C THR A 235 -22.45 0.46 -1.30
N SER A 236 -23.75 0.73 -1.24
CA SER A 236 -24.60 0.57 -0.07
C SER A 236 -26.09 0.48 -0.44
N CYS A 237 -26.91 -0.07 0.45
CA CYS A 237 -28.37 -0.05 0.32
C CYS A 237 -28.95 1.27 0.87
N CYS A 238 -28.79 2.35 0.10
CA CYS A 238 -29.23 3.70 0.50
C CYS A 238 -30.76 3.88 0.58
N SER A 239 -31.56 2.92 0.13
CA SER A 239 -33.02 3.07 0.05
C SER A 239 -33.69 2.32 1.20
N SER A 240 -34.13 3.05 2.21
CA SER A 240 -34.97 2.53 3.30
C SER A 240 -36.43 2.46 2.88
N CYS A 241 -37.20 1.53 3.45
CA CYS A 241 -38.66 1.58 3.34
C CYS A 241 -39.20 2.84 4.01
N ALA A 242 -40.14 3.51 3.36
CA ALA A 242 -40.81 4.69 3.87
C ALA A 242 -41.83 4.33 4.96
N LEU A 243 -42.33 5.34 5.67
CA LEU A 243 -43.40 5.16 6.65
C LEU A 243 -44.62 4.48 6.00
N GLY A 244 -45.23 3.53 6.70
CA GLY A 244 -46.31 2.69 6.18
C GLY A 244 -45.87 1.57 5.23
N PHE A 245 -44.57 1.41 4.95
CA PHE A 245 -44.03 0.34 4.12
C PHE A 245 -42.98 -0.49 4.88
N PHE A 246 -42.92 -1.79 4.60
CA PHE A 246 -42.03 -2.73 5.26
C PHE A 246 -41.32 -3.67 4.27
N LYS A 247 -40.26 -4.34 4.74
CA LYS A 247 -39.59 -5.43 4.02
C LYS A 247 -39.00 -6.43 5.00
N ASP A 248 -39.61 -7.60 5.11
CA ASP A 248 -39.24 -8.69 6.03
C ASP A 248 -37.97 -9.46 5.61
N SER A 249 -37.63 -9.41 4.33
CA SER A 249 -36.69 -10.28 3.66
C SER A 249 -35.39 -9.57 3.27
N VAL A 250 -34.31 -10.32 3.12
CA VAL A 250 -33.05 -9.80 2.55
C VAL A 250 -33.09 -9.78 1.02
N GLY A 251 -32.29 -8.92 0.39
CA GLY A 251 -32.12 -8.90 -1.07
C GLY A 251 -33.06 -7.92 -1.81
N PRO A 252 -33.47 -8.24 -3.06
CA PRO A 252 -34.01 -7.28 -4.05
C PRO A 252 -35.47 -6.91 -3.92
N ALA A 253 -36.23 -7.53 -3.01
CA ALA A 253 -37.65 -7.23 -2.87
C ALA A 253 -37.87 -5.72 -2.65
N ALA A 254 -38.82 -5.14 -3.37
CA ALA A 254 -39.29 -3.79 -3.09
C ALA A 254 -40.04 -3.77 -1.74
N CYS A 255 -40.14 -2.60 -1.11
CA CYS A 255 -40.92 -2.46 0.12
C CYS A 255 -42.41 -2.70 -0.17
N ALA A 256 -43.04 -3.57 0.60
CA ALA A 256 -44.47 -3.80 0.57
C ALA A 256 -45.20 -2.76 1.41
N ALA A 257 -46.38 -2.34 0.97
CA ALA A 257 -47.27 -1.50 1.78
C ALA A 257 -47.79 -2.31 2.97
N CYS A 258 -47.91 -1.69 4.15
CA CYS A 258 -48.59 -2.33 5.27
C CYS A 258 -50.06 -2.58 4.92
N PRO A 259 -50.56 -3.82 5.02
CA PRO A 259 -51.93 -4.14 4.64
C PRO A 259 -52.96 -3.45 5.55
N ARG A 260 -54.15 -3.16 5.03
CA ARG A 260 -55.28 -2.58 5.79
C ARG A 260 -55.45 -3.25 7.16
N GLY A 261 -55.61 -2.44 8.20
CA GLY A 261 -55.59 -2.89 9.60
C GLY A 261 -54.21 -2.90 10.26
N SER A 262 -53.13 -2.64 9.52
CA SER A 262 -51.77 -2.52 10.05
C SER A 262 -51.09 -1.23 9.62
N PHE A 263 -50.01 -0.87 10.31
CA PHE A 263 -49.24 0.35 10.06
C PHE A 263 -47.75 0.14 10.39
N THR A 264 -46.91 1.10 9.99
CA THR A 264 -45.59 1.29 10.61
C THR A 264 -45.19 2.76 10.59
N ASP A 265 -44.80 3.27 11.75
CA ASP A 265 -44.38 4.67 11.99
C ASP A 265 -42.87 4.88 11.81
N SER A 266 -42.16 3.83 11.41
CA SER A 266 -40.70 3.76 11.43
C SER A 266 -40.14 3.55 10.02
N ILE A 267 -39.17 4.38 9.62
CA ILE A 267 -38.42 4.16 8.38
C ILE A 267 -37.55 2.90 8.49
N ALA A 268 -37.32 2.22 7.37
CA ALA A 268 -36.64 0.93 7.30
C ALA A 268 -37.28 -0.17 8.17
N SER A 269 -38.60 -0.18 8.33
CA SER A 269 -39.26 -1.26 9.07
C SER A 269 -39.17 -2.61 8.34
N SER A 270 -38.98 -3.68 9.11
CA SER A 270 -39.04 -5.07 8.64
C SER A 270 -40.41 -5.73 8.82
N SER A 271 -41.36 -5.08 9.49
CA SER A 271 -42.70 -5.63 9.74
C SER A 271 -43.74 -4.52 9.98
N CYS A 272 -45.02 -4.87 9.82
CA CYS A 272 -46.13 -3.98 10.17
C CYS A 272 -46.71 -4.36 11.54
N GLN A 273 -47.07 -3.34 12.31
CA GLN A 273 -47.79 -3.48 13.57
C GLN A 273 -49.29 -3.44 13.30
N LEU A 274 -50.07 -4.31 13.95
CA LEU A 274 -51.52 -4.26 13.86
C LEU A 274 -52.05 -3.02 14.58
N CYS A 275 -53.09 -2.39 14.03
CA CYS A 275 -53.81 -1.34 14.76
C CYS A 275 -54.42 -1.92 16.04
N PRO A 276 -54.22 -1.28 17.21
CA PRO A 276 -54.81 -1.74 18.46
C PRO A 276 -56.35 -1.56 18.45
N PRO A 277 -57.10 -2.27 19.31
CA PRO A 277 -58.54 -2.10 19.46
C PRO A 277 -58.91 -0.62 19.69
N GLY A 278 -60.05 -0.20 19.15
CA GLY A 278 -60.48 1.19 19.08
C GLY A 278 -59.95 1.96 17.86
N LEU A 279 -58.87 1.51 17.24
CA LEU A 279 -58.27 2.14 16.06
C LEU A 279 -58.32 1.23 14.83
N PHE A 280 -58.25 1.83 13.65
CA PHE A 280 -58.31 1.13 12.37
C PHE A 280 -57.34 1.72 11.32
N ALA A 281 -56.89 0.90 10.37
CA ALA A 281 -56.12 1.36 9.21
C ALA A 281 -56.94 1.11 7.93
N GLY A 282 -57.54 2.18 7.42
CA GLY A 282 -58.52 2.14 6.34
C GLY A 282 -57.95 1.90 4.94
N GLN A 283 -56.63 2.00 4.74
CA GLN A 283 -55.96 1.85 3.44
C GLN A 283 -54.66 1.05 3.62
N ASP A 284 -54.13 0.51 2.53
CA ASP A 284 -52.77 -0.04 2.53
C ASP A 284 -51.75 1.12 2.58
N GLY A 285 -50.59 0.88 3.19
CA GLY A 285 -49.51 1.86 3.24
C GLY A 285 -49.67 2.93 4.33
N THR A 286 -50.56 2.72 5.31
CA THR A 286 -50.77 3.67 6.42
C THR A 286 -49.58 3.70 7.38
N SER A 287 -49.09 4.91 7.70
CA SER A 287 -48.03 5.14 8.69
C SER A 287 -48.53 5.27 10.13
N SER A 288 -49.84 5.36 10.33
CA SER A 288 -50.50 5.44 11.63
C SER A 288 -51.93 4.91 11.53
N CYS A 289 -52.52 4.51 12.65
CA CYS A 289 -53.92 4.13 12.72
C CYS A 289 -54.82 5.34 12.96
N SER A 290 -56.01 5.31 12.36
CA SER A 290 -57.07 6.29 12.59
C SER A 290 -57.96 5.85 13.76
N GLU A 291 -58.45 6.79 14.55
CA GLU A 291 -59.41 6.52 15.62
C GLU A 291 -60.77 6.12 15.07
N CYS A 292 -61.45 5.17 15.71
CA CYS A 292 -62.88 4.98 15.43
C CYS A 292 -63.69 6.20 15.92
N PRO A 293 -64.45 6.87 15.05
CA PRO A 293 -65.27 8.01 15.44
C PRO A 293 -66.40 7.60 16.40
N THR A 294 -66.98 8.57 17.09
CA THR A 294 -68.13 8.37 17.98
C THR A 294 -69.29 7.65 17.27
N ASN A 295 -70.06 6.88 18.04
CA ASN A 295 -71.05 5.93 17.55
C ASN A 295 -70.50 4.78 16.66
N SER A 296 -69.18 4.54 16.72
CA SER A 296 -68.52 3.36 16.16
C SER A 296 -67.44 2.82 17.09
N PHE A 297 -67.00 1.59 16.85
CA PHE A 297 -66.01 0.88 17.67
C PHE A 297 -65.24 -0.16 16.85
N THR A 298 -64.14 -0.65 17.41
CA THR A 298 -63.65 -2.01 17.09
C THR A 298 -63.01 -2.68 18.30
N SER A 299 -63.37 -3.94 18.54
CA SER A 299 -62.86 -4.76 19.65
C SER A 299 -61.63 -5.60 19.29
N VAL A 300 -61.24 -5.67 18.00
CA VAL A 300 -60.16 -6.54 17.54
C VAL A 300 -58.99 -5.74 16.96
N ALA A 301 -57.77 -6.14 17.33
CA ALA A 301 -56.56 -5.63 16.71
C ALA A 301 -56.52 -6.03 15.22
N GLY A 302 -55.93 -5.20 14.37
CA GLY A 302 -55.86 -5.47 12.93
C GLY A 302 -57.08 -5.00 12.13
N SER A 303 -57.92 -4.12 12.69
CA SER A 303 -59.17 -3.71 12.05
C SER A 303 -58.96 -2.76 10.86
N SER A 304 -59.53 -3.10 9.71
CA SER A 304 -59.49 -2.25 8.50
C SER A 304 -60.65 -1.24 8.40
N SER A 305 -61.62 -1.31 9.32
CA SER A 305 -62.78 -0.41 9.39
C SER A 305 -63.44 -0.50 10.78
N CYS A 306 -64.17 0.55 11.17
CA CYS A 306 -64.93 0.58 12.41
C CYS A 306 -66.35 0.04 12.21
N GLN A 307 -66.83 -0.74 13.16
CA GLN A 307 -68.21 -1.20 13.21
C GLN A 307 -69.08 -0.11 13.84
N ARG A 308 -70.18 0.29 13.20
CA ARG A 308 -71.17 1.18 13.82
C ARG A 308 -71.91 0.48 14.96
N CYS A 309 -72.25 1.25 16.00
CA CYS A 309 -73.08 0.74 17.08
C CYS A 309 -74.48 0.35 16.56
N ARG A 310 -75.08 -0.68 17.18
CA ARG A 310 -76.47 -1.06 16.89
C ARG A 310 -77.42 0.01 17.44
N PRO A 311 -78.61 0.22 16.85
CA PRO A 311 -79.61 1.15 17.39
C PRO A 311 -79.86 0.92 18.88
N GLY A 312 -79.85 2.00 19.67
CA GLY A 312 -79.96 1.98 21.13
C GLY A 312 -78.62 1.85 21.89
N LEU A 313 -77.51 1.56 21.21
CA LEU A 313 -76.15 1.58 21.76
C LEU A 313 -75.33 2.69 21.08
N GLY A 314 -74.28 3.16 21.75
CA GLY A 314 -73.37 4.17 21.21
C GLY A 314 -72.03 4.20 21.94
N THR A 315 -71.21 5.19 21.58
CA THR A 315 -69.89 5.45 22.20
C THR A 315 -69.73 6.96 22.39
N GLU A 316 -69.39 7.39 23.61
CA GLU A 316 -69.27 8.81 23.97
C GLU A 316 -67.93 9.43 23.54
N THR A 317 -66.88 8.61 23.41
CA THR A 317 -65.55 9.02 22.96
C THR A 317 -65.13 8.30 21.68
N ALA A 318 -64.24 8.93 20.92
CA ALA A 318 -63.47 8.25 19.87
C ALA A 318 -62.61 7.12 20.46
N SER A 319 -62.06 6.27 19.59
CA SER A 319 -61.20 5.12 19.96
C SER A 319 -61.86 4.08 20.89
N SER A 320 -63.19 4.01 20.89
CA SER A 320 -63.94 3.07 21.72
C SER A 320 -63.81 1.61 21.24
N THR A 321 -63.68 0.68 22.19
CA THR A 321 -63.50 -0.77 21.92
C THR A 321 -64.79 -1.59 22.01
N SER A 322 -65.88 -1.01 22.51
CA SER A 322 -67.22 -1.59 22.56
C SER A 322 -68.28 -0.48 22.63
N CYS A 323 -69.52 -0.78 22.23
CA CYS A 323 -70.65 0.14 22.42
C CYS A 323 -71.38 -0.16 23.73
N SER A 324 -71.76 0.88 24.46
CA SER A 324 -72.58 0.82 25.66
C SER A 324 -73.98 1.38 25.42
N LEU A 325 -74.90 1.19 26.37
CA LEU A 325 -76.15 1.95 26.39
C LEU A 325 -75.81 3.42 26.63
N LEU A 326 -76.16 4.29 25.69
CA LEU A 326 -76.06 5.74 25.89
C LEU A 326 -77.08 6.14 26.97
N CYS A 327 -76.57 6.46 28.16
CA CYS A 327 -77.38 7.07 29.20
C CYS A 327 -77.82 8.46 28.73
N LEU A 328 -79.13 8.70 28.64
CA LEU A 328 -79.74 9.99 28.30
C LEU A 328 -79.62 11.03 29.44
N THR A 329 -78.48 11.08 30.12
CA THR A 329 -78.25 11.84 31.36
C THR A 329 -78.06 13.34 31.15
N THR A 330 -77.88 13.81 29.92
CA THR A 330 -77.67 15.23 29.59
C THR A 330 -78.91 15.99 29.10
N VAL A 331 -80.03 15.31 28.80
CA VAL A 331 -81.27 15.98 28.34
C VAL A 331 -82.22 16.35 29.50
N TRP A 332 -82.15 15.63 30.63
CA TRP A 332 -83.10 15.77 31.75
C TRP A 332 -82.71 16.77 32.84
N ARG A 333 -81.66 17.59 32.66
CA ARG A 333 -81.21 18.55 33.70
C ARG A 333 -81.77 19.97 33.61
N ASN A 334 -82.58 20.31 32.60
CA ASN A 334 -83.07 21.68 32.35
C ASN A 334 -84.58 21.78 32.01
N MET A 335 -85.44 20.96 32.65
CA MET A 335 -86.89 21.20 32.66
C MET A 335 -87.46 21.09 34.08
N THR A 336 -87.22 22.14 34.88
CA THR A 336 -87.92 22.35 36.16
C THR A 336 -88.45 23.78 36.23
N MET A 337 -89.77 23.89 36.13
CA MET A 337 -90.63 24.98 36.65
C MET A 337 -90.29 26.44 36.27
N TYR A 338 -91.04 26.95 35.28
CA TYR A 338 -91.73 28.24 35.44
C TYR A 338 -93.23 27.97 35.61
N VAL A 339 -93.79 28.40 36.73
CA VAL A 339 -95.20 28.68 37.00
C VAL A 339 -95.23 30.05 37.66
#